data_AF-A0A0A9YV01-F1
#
_entry.id   AF-A0A0A9YV01-F1
#
_cell.length_a   1.000
_cell.length_b   1.000
_cell.length_c   1.000
_cell.angle_alpha   90.00
_cell.angle_beta   90.00
_cell.angle_gamma   90.00
#
_symmetry.space_group_name_H-M   'P 1'
#
loop_
_entity.id
_entity.type
_entity.pdbx_description
1 polymer ?
#
loop_
_entity_poly.entity_id
_entity_poly.type
_entity_poly.pdbx_seq_one_letter_code
_entity_poly.pdbx_strand_id
1 'polypeptide(L)'
;RDSYRSHLERLVSSMSPDPVSVNDECTALVGAINEAASAALMITPQTLLSKQPWWDWECNRARKRSFALLKLHRRSNSEMVRLDYVRANTQFKDLCWGKSTAFYRELANRFGDVRNSSELWKLINSLLPKKGRRVGDIALEDWVHHFQKQWSL
;
A
#
# COMPACT_ATOMS: atom_id res chain seq x y z
N ARG A 1 5.91 -6.29 -21.92
CA ARG A 1 5.15 -5.17 -21.27
C ARG A 1 3.86 -4.83 -22.01
N ASP A 2 3.69 -5.39 -23.20
CA ASP A 2 2.98 -4.82 -24.33
C ASP A 2 1.50 -5.16 -24.26
N SER A 3 1.19 -6.33 -23.68
CA SER A 3 -0.15 -6.73 -23.24
C SER A 3 -0.86 -5.67 -22.39
N TYR A 4 -0.20 -5.00 -21.44
CA TYR A 4 -0.81 -3.90 -20.67
C TYR A 4 -1.17 -2.73 -21.60
N ARG A 5 -0.22 -2.34 -22.46
CA ARG A 5 -0.35 -1.19 -23.36
C ARG A 5 -1.52 -1.37 -24.32
N SER A 6 -1.54 -2.47 -25.07
CA SER A 6 -2.60 -2.74 -26.05
C SER A 6 -3.97 -2.95 -25.39
N HIS A 7 -4.02 -3.44 -24.15
CA HIS A 7 -5.28 -3.56 -23.41
C HIS A 7 -5.79 -2.19 -22.93
N LEU A 8 -4.91 -1.31 -22.46
CA LEU A 8 -5.27 0.05 -22.06
C LEU A 8 -5.69 0.90 -23.26
N GLU A 9 -4.93 0.84 -24.37
CA GLU A 9 -5.26 1.52 -25.63
C GLU A 9 -6.66 1.10 -26.12
N ARG A 10 -6.97 -0.22 -26.11
CA ARG A 10 -8.30 -0.75 -26.43
C ARG A 10 -9.41 -0.19 -25.52
N LEU A 11 -9.18 -0.14 -24.21
CA LEU A 11 -10.18 0.33 -23.24
C LEU A 11 -10.44 1.84 -23.38
N VAL A 12 -9.38 2.65 -23.51
CA VAL A 12 -9.50 4.11 -23.68
C VAL A 12 -10.18 4.45 -25.01
N SER A 13 -9.84 3.76 -26.11
CA SER A 13 -10.54 3.90 -27.40
C SER A 13 -11.99 3.40 -27.41
N SER A 14 -12.46 2.75 -26.33
CA SER A 14 -13.85 2.32 -26.16
C SER A 14 -14.68 3.21 -25.21
N MET A 15 -14.09 4.30 -24.69
CA MET A 15 -14.83 5.28 -23.88
C MET A 15 -15.69 6.18 -24.75
N SER A 16 -16.85 6.59 -24.23
CA SER A 16 -17.73 7.56 -24.89
C SER A 16 -17.02 8.93 -25.01
N PRO A 17 -17.11 9.62 -26.16
CA PRO A 17 -16.56 10.96 -26.32
C PRO A 17 -17.37 12.05 -25.60
N ASP A 18 -18.60 11.74 -25.16
CA ASP A 18 -19.50 12.66 -24.45
C ASP A 18 -19.54 12.36 -22.94
N PRO A 19 -18.77 13.07 -22.09
CA PRO A 19 -18.78 12.89 -20.65
C PRO A 19 -19.87 13.71 -19.96
N VAL A 20 -20.59 13.07 -19.02
CA VAL A 20 -21.59 13.75 -18.17
C VAL A 20 -20.92 14.63 -17.10
N SER A 21 -19.67 14.31 -16.71
CA SER A 21 -18.88 15.07 -15.74
C SER A 21 -17.38 14.72 -15.83
N VAL A 22 -16.52 15.70 -15.55
CA VAL A 22 -15.05 15.51 -15.42
C VAL A 22 -14.70 14.51 -14.31
N ASN A 23 -15.51 14.42 -13.27
CA ASN A 23 -15.33 13.41 -12.22
C ASN A 23 -15.55 11.97 -12.75
N ASP A 24 -16.46 11.82 -13.72
CA ASP A 24 -16.85 10.52 -14.25
C ASP A 24 -15.86 10.07 -15.33
N GLU A 25 -15.28 10.99 -16.11
CA GLU A 25 -14.06 10.78 -16.91
C GLU A 25 -12.92 10.25 -16.05
N CYS A 26 -12.58 10.96 -14.96
CA CYS A 26 -11.52 10.54 -14.05
C CYS A 26 -11.79 9.16 -13.45
N THR A 27 -13.04 8.86 -13.11
CA THR A 27 -13.45 7.55 -12.58
C THR A 27 -13.34 6.45 -13.64
N ALA A 28 -13.76 6.71 -14.88
CA ALA A 28 -13.65 5.77 -16.01
C ALA A 28 -12.19 5.48 -16.39
N LEU A 29 -11.35 6.51 -16.50
CA LEU A 29 -9.92 6.39 -16.77
C LEU A 29 -9.19 5.59 -15.68
N VAL A 30 -9.48 5.86 -14.40
CA VAL A 30 -8.96 5.07 -13.28
C VAL A 30 -9.47 3.62 -13.34
N GLY A 31 -10.72 3.40 -13.79
CA GLY A 31 -11.26 2.07 -14.07
C GLY A 31 -10.42 1.29 -15.10
N ALA A 32 -10.25 1.85 -16.29
CA ALA A 32 -9.50 1.21 -17.38
C ALA A 32 -8.02 0.95 -17.05
N ILE A 33 -7.37 1.85 -16.31
CA ILE A 33 -5.99 1.65 -15.82
C ILE A 33 -5.93 0.42 -14.88
N ASN A 34 -6.87 0.29 -13.95
CA ASN A 34 -6.91 -0.85 -13.02
C ASN A 34 -7.28 -2.16 -13.73
N GLU A 35 -8.18 -2.13 -14.71
CA GLU A 35 -8.56 -3.30 -15.51
C GLU A 35 -7.38 -3.79 -16.36
N ALA A 36 -6.73 -2.91 -17.14
CA ALA A 36 -5.56 -3.26 -17.94
C ALA A 36 -4.40 -3.77 -17.08
N ALA A 37 -4.15 -3.18 -15.90
CA ALA A 37 -3.14 -3.66 -14.96
C ALA A 37 -3.44 -5.08 -14.45
N SER A 38 -4.69 -5.33 -14.10
CA SER A 38 -5.16 -6.65 -13.64
C SER A 38 -5.06 -7.71 -14.75
N ALA A 39 -5.50 -7.38 -15.96
CA ALA A 39 -5.46 -8.27 -17.13
C ALA A 39 -4.03 -8.61 -17.56
N ALA A 40 -3.09 -7.68 -17.45
CA ALA A 40 -1.68 -7.89 -17.78
C ALA A 40 -0.88 -8.71 -16.73
N LEU A 41 -1.57 -9.30 -15.73
CA LEU A 41 -0.98 -9.92 -14.55
C LEU A 41 0.08 -9.03 -13.86
N MET A 42 -0.09 -7.70 -13.94
CA MET A 42 0.66 -6.79 -13.08
C MET A 42 0.07 -6.88 -11.68
N ILE A 43 0.50 -7.91 -10.96
CA ILE A 43 0.28 -8.08 -9.53
C ILE A 43 0.87 -6.85 -8.86
N THR A 44 0.03 -5.84 -8.66
CA THR A 44 0.29 -4.78 -7.71
C THR A 44 0.55 -5.49 -6.38
N PRO A 45 1.76 -5.37 -5.80
CA PRO A 45 2.01 -5.95 -4.49
C PRO A 45 0.97 -5.33 -3.57
N GLN A 46 0.05 -6.13 -3.03
CA GLN A 46 -1.00 -5.63 -2.14
C GLN A 46 -0.30 -5.09 -0.90
N THR A 47 0.00 -3.79 -0.94
CA THR A 47 0.79 -3.11 0.07
C THR A 47 0.05 -3.25 1.38
N LEU A 48 0.75 -3.78 2.38
CA LEU A 48 0.18 -3.94 3.71
C LEU A 48 -0.22 -2.55 4.20
N LEU A 49 -1.53 -2.33 4.38
CA LEU A 49 -2.15 -1.02 4.62
C LEU A 49 -1.74 -0.35 5.95
N SER A 50 -0.79 -0.96 6.67
CA SER A 50 -0.27 -0.48 7.95
C SER A 50 1.13 0.08 7.76
N LYS A 51 1.39 1.22 8.41
CA LYS A 51 2.73 1.83 8.48
C LYS A 51 3.63 1.14 9.52
N GLN A 52 3.13 0.11 10.22
CA GLN A 52 3.82 -0.54 11.33
C GLN A 52 4.72 -1.69 10.85
N PRO A 53 5.99 -1.77 11.28
CA PRO A 53 6.95 -2.76 10.78
C PRO A 53 6.65 -4.21 11.22
N TRP A 54 5.87 -4.39 12.29
CA TRP A 54 5.40 -5.69 12.79
C TRP A 54 4.10 -6.18 12.15
N TRP A 55 3.49 -5.39 11.25
CA TRP A 55 2.22 -5.73 10.64
C TRP A 55 2.41 -6.63 9.41
N ASP A 56 1.65 -7.71 9.35
CA ASP A 56 1.77 -8.73 8.30
C ASP A 56 0.42 -9.11 7.65
N TRP A 57 0.46 -10.19 6.88
CA TRP A 57 -0.70 -10.78 6.21
C TRP A 57 -1.72 -11.40 7.16
N GLU A 58 -1.33 -11.83 8.35
CA GLU A 58 -2.24 -12.40 9.35
C GLU A 58 -3.05 -11.28 10.01
N CYS A 59 -2.38 -10.19 10.43
CA CYS A 59 -3.03 -8.96 10.89
C CYS A 59 -4.00 -8.41 9.83
N ASN A 60 -3.59 -8.41 8.55
CA ASN A 60 -4.46 -8.00 7.44
C ASN A 60 -5.69 -8.92 7.28
N ARG A 61 -5.50 -10.24 7.33
CA ARG A 61 -6.57 -11.26 7.21
C ARG A 61 -7.56 -11.19 8.38
N ALA A 62 -7.07 -11.10 9.61
CA ALA A 62 -7.88 -10.98 10.81
C ALA A 62 -8.68 -9.65 10.83
N ARG A 63 -8.06 -8.53 10.44
CA ARG A 63 -8.75 -7.24 10.27
C ARG A 63 -9.85 -7.34 9.22
N LYS A 64 -9.57 -7.90 8.04
CA LYS A 64 -10.57 -8.09 6.96
C LYS A 64 -11.77 -8.93 7.46
N ARG A 65 -11.53 -10.01 8.22
CA ARG A 65 -12.60 -10.85 8.81
C ARG A 65 -13.45 -10.08 9.83
N SER A 66 -12.81 -9.40 10.79
CA SER A 66 -13.52 -8.58 11.80
C SER A 66 -14.39 -7.50 11.15
N PHE A 67 -13.83 -6.75 10.18
CA PHE A 67 -14.56 -5.68 9.50
C PHE A 67 -15.67 -6.20 8.56
N ALA A 68 -15.53 -7.39 7.97
CA ALA A 68 -16.60 -8.03 7.21
C ALA A 68 -17.79 -8.41 8.10
N LEU A 69 -17.54 -9.00 9.27
CA LEU A 69 -18.58 -9.33 10.25
C LEU A 69 -19.27 -8.06 10.79
N LEU A 70 -18.52 -6.99 11.07
CA LEU A 70 -19.08 -5.68 11.44
C LEU A 70 -19.98 -5.10 10.33
N LYS A 71 -19.56 -5.21 9.06
CA LYS A 71 -20.35 -4.76 7.90
C LYS A 71 -21.61 -5.60 7.69
N LEU A 72 -21.57 -6.90 8.00
CA LEU A 72 -22.73 -7.79 7.95
C LEU A 72 -23.70 -7.48 9.10
N HIS A 73 -23.22 -7.35 10.34
CA HIS A 73 -24.02 -6.96 11.49
C HIS A 73 -24.77 -5.64 11.25
N ARG A 74 -24.08 -4.61 10.72
CA ARG A 74 -24.68 -3.32 10.35
C ARG A 74 -25.73 -3.38 9.24
N ARG A 75 -25.91 -4.52 8.58
CA ARG A 75 -26.91 -4.75 7.51
C ARG A 75 -28.04 -5.69 7.95
N SER A 76 -27.76 -6.69 8.78
CA SER A 76 -28.75 -7.68 9.24
C SER A 76 -29.29 -7.42 10.64
N ASN A 77 -28.63 -6.57 11.43
CA ASN A 77 -28.85 -6.37 12.87
C ASN A 77 -28.90 -7.68 13.68
N SER A 78 -28.25 -8.74 13.19
CA SER A 78 -28.33 -10.09 13.76
C SER A 78 -27.36 -10.26 14.93
N GLU A 79 -27.91 -10.57 16.10
CA GLU A 79 -27.16 -10.78 17.35
C GLU A 79 -26.09 -11.89 17.22
N MET A 80 -26.36 -12.96 16.47
CA MET A 80 -25.38 -14.00 16.18
C MET A 80 -24.13 -13.43 15.48
N VAL A 81 -24.34 -12.54 14.49
CA VAL A 81 -23.24 -11.85 13.79
C VAL A 81 -22.55 -10.84 14.69
N ARG A 82 -23.24 -10.26 15.69
CA ARG A 82 -22.63 -9.40 16.71
C ARG A 82 -21.63 -10.18 17.56
N LEU A 83 -22.02 -11.37 18.02
CA LEU A 83 -21.17 -12.26 18.82
C LEU A 83 -19.95 -12.75 18.04
N ASP A 84 -20.13 -13.13 16.77
CA ASP A 84 -19.02 -13.51 15.89
C ASP A 84 -18.08 -12.33 15.56
N TYR A 85 -18.63 -11.13 15.34
CA TYR A 85 -17.81 -9.91 15.23
C TYR A 85 -16.97 -9.69 16.48
N VAL A 86 -17.57 -9.74 17.68
CA VAL A 86 -16.83 -9.57 18.94
C VAL A 86 -15.70 -10.59 19.06
N ARG A 87 -15.99 -11.88 18.81
CA ARG A 87 -15.00 -12.97 18.84
C ARG A 87 -13.84 -12.73 17.87
N ALA A 88 -14.13 -12.42 16.61
CA ALA A 88 -13.14 -12.17 15.58
C ALA A 88 -12.35 -10.86 15.82
N ASN A 89 -12.96 -9.86 16.46
CA ASN A 89 -12.33 -8.58 16.77
C ASN A 89 -11.39 -8.68 17.98
N THR A 90 -11.73 -9.49 18.99
CA THR A 90 -10.81 -9.84 20.09
C THR A 90 -9.60 -10.60 19.54
N GLN A 91 -9.81 -11.69 18.80
CA GLN A 91 -8.73 -12.44 18.14
C GLN A 91 -7.81 -11.56 17.27
N PHE A 92 -8.38 -10.59 16.54
CA PHE A 92 -7.62 -9.60 15.77
C PHE A 92 -6.77 -8.67 16.64
N LYS A 93 -7.31 -8.17 17.76
CA LYS A 93 -6.57 -7.32 18.71
C LYS A 93 -5.44 -8.09 19.38
N ASP A 94 -5.71 -9.30 19.85
CA ASP A 94 -4.75 -10.14 20.57
C ASP A 94 -3.58 -10.52 19.66
N LEU A 95 -3.85 -10.85 18.40
CA LEU A 95 -2.84 -11.11 17.36
C LEU A 95 -1.94 -9.88 17.11
N CYS A 96 -2.54 -8.69 16.96
CA CYS A 96 -1.80 -7.45 16.78
C CYS A 96 -0.97 -7.08 18.00
N TRP A 97 -1.52 -7.26 19.22
CA TRP A 97 -0.83 -7.01 20.47
C TRP A 97 0.38 -7.95 20.62
N GLY A 98 0.18 -9.26 20.45
CA GLY A 98 1.25 -10.25 20.53
C GLY A 98 2.39 -9.99 19.55
N LYS A 99 2.10 -9.71 18.27
CA LYS A 99 3.11 -9.39 17.26
C LYS A 99 3.83 -8.06 17.54
N SER A 100 3.09 -7.03 17.98
CA SER A 100 3.66 -5.74 18.39
C SER A 100 4.62 -5.91 19.57
N THR A 101 4.18 -6.55 20.66
CA THR A 101 4.99 -6.79 21.85
C THR A 101 6.21 -7.67 21.56
N ALA A 102 6.08 -8.72 20.73
CA ALA A 102 7.20 -9.53 20.30
C ALA A 102 8.24 -8.71 19.50
N PHE A 103 7.78 -7.94 18.52
CA PHE A 103 8.66 -7.09 17.70
C PHE A 103 9.39 -6.02 18.52
N TYR A 104 8.69 -5.29 19.40
CA TYR A 104 9.34 -4.24 20.19
C TYR A 104 10.26 -4.80 21.28
N ARG A 105 9.98 -5.99 21.83
CA ARG A 105 10.91 -6.70 22.71
C ARG A 105 12.19 -7.10 21.96
N GLU A 106 12.04 -7.72 20.80
CA GLU A 106 13.18 -8.11 19.96
C GLU A 106 13.98 -6.89 19.46
N LEU A 107 13.30 -5.79 19.14
CA LEU A 107 13.97 -4.54 18.79
C LEU A 107 14.75 -3.96 19.98
N ALA A 108 14.22 -4.05 21.20
CA ALA A 108 14.93 -3.61 22.41
C ALA A 108 16.18 -4.46 22.68
N ASN A 109 16.11 -5.79 22.52
CA ASN A 109 17.29 -6.68 22.56
C ASN A 109 18.36 -6.19 21.56
N ARG A 110 17.96 -6.02 20.29
CA ARG A 110 18.83 -5.58 19.20
C ARG A 110 19.43 -4.19 19.40
N PHE A 111 18.80 -3.31 20.19
CA PHE A 111 19.41 -2.03 20.61
C PHE A 111 20.40 -2.20 21.77
N GLY A 112 20.19 -3.17 22.67
CA GLY A 112 21.13 -3.51 23.74
C GLY A 112 22.43 -4.14 23.23
N ASP A 113 22.38 -4.88 22.11
CA ASP A 113 23.56 -5.51 21.49
C ASP A 113 24.47 -4.54 20.70
N VAL A 114 24.03 -3.29 20.48
CA VAL A 114 24.77 -2.29 19.68
C VAL A 114 26.04 -1.84 20.39
N ARG A 115 27.20 -1.97 19.72
CA ARG A 115 28.51 -1.66 20.30
C ARG A 115 29.10 -0.33 19.81
N ASN A 116 28.57 0.23 18.72
CA ASN A 116 29.06 1.48 18.14
C ASN A 116 27.98 2.27 17.39
N SER A 117 28.28 3.53 17.08
CA SER A 117 27.38 4.44 16.36
C SER A 117 27.05 3.98 14.94
N SER A 118 27.91 3.21 14.27
CA SER A 118 27.62 2.67 12.92
C SER A 118 26.50 1.63 12.97
N GLU A 119 26.55 0.71 13.93
CA GLU A 119 25.49 -0.25 14.22
C GLU A 119 24.19 0.43 14.64
N LEU A 120 24.26 1.44 15.51
CA LEU A 120 23.09 2.22 15.94
C LEU A 120 22.37 2.84 14.73
N TRP A 121 23.10 3.54 13.85
CA TRP A 121 22.50 4.17 12.68
C TRP A 121 22.03 3.15 11.64
N LYS A 122 22.70 2.01 11.46
CA LYS A 122 22.20 0.90 10.62
C LYS A 122 20.86 0.37 11.14
N LEU A 123 20.73 0.18 12.45
CA LEU A 123 19.49 -0.29 13.09
C LEU A 123 18.36 0.74 12.93
N ILE A 124 18.60 2.01 13.26
CA ILE A 124 17.62 3.10 13.08
C ILE A 124 17.18 3.22 11.62
N ASN A 125 18.11 3.21 10.67
CA ASN A 125 17.80 3.30 9.23
C ASN A 125 17.02 2.09 8.71
N SER A 126 17.03 0.95 9.40
CA SER A 126 16.18 -0.21 9.06
C SER A 126 14.71 -0.05 9.50
N LEU A 127 14.44 0.82 10.48
CA LEU A 127 13.10 1.12 11.00
C LEU A 127 12.42 2.27 10.24
N LEU A 128 13.22 3.21 9.71
CA LEU A 128 12.70 4.31 8.91
C LEU A 128 12.02 3.76 7.64
N PRO A 129 10.86 4.31 7.24
CA PRO A 129 10.27 3.98 5.95
C PRO A 129 11.30 4.25 4.85
N LYS A 130 11.65 3.22 4.07
CA LYS A 130 12.47 3.41 2.87
C LYS A 130 11.79 4.47 2.01
N LYS A 131 12.40 5.66 1.91
CA LYS A 131 11.94 6.70 0.98
C LYS A 131 11.93 6.06 -0.40
N GLY A 132 10.74 5.79 -0.94
CA GLY A 132 10.63 5.24 -2.29
C GLY A 132 11.37 6.16 -3.25
N ARG A 133 12.30 5.63 -4.06
CA ARG A 133 13.06 6.40 -5.06
C ARG A 133 12.06 7.25 -5.85
N ARG A 134 12.08 8.57 -5.64
CA ARG A 134 11.17 9.48 -6.33
C ARG A 134 11.81 9.89 -7.66
N VAL A 135 11.17 9.41 -8.73
CA VAL A 135 11.28 9.91 -10.11
C VAL A 135 12.67 9.75 -10.76
N GLY A 136 12.83 8.61 -11.45
CA GLY A 136 13.83 8.40 -12.51
C GLY A 136 15.27 8.16 -12.05
N ASP A 137 15.99 7.36 -12.85
CA ASP A 137 17.44 7.52 -12.99
C ASP A 137 17.65 8.61 -14.06
N ILE A 138 17.34 9.87 -13.70
CA ILE A 138 17.68 11.06 -14.50
C ILE A 138 19.17 11.32 -14.24
N ALA A 139 19.99 11.37 -15.30
CA ALA A 139 21.42 11.54 -15.16
C ALA A 139 21.75 12.95 -14.63
N LEU A 140 22.93 13.14 -14.02
CA LEU A 140 23.31 14.46 -13.51
C LEU A 140 23.47 15.46 -14.67
N GLU A 141 23.89 14.93 -15.80
CA GLU A 141 24.05 15.56 -17.11
C GLU A 141 22.70 16.07 -17.65
N ASP A 142 21.61 15.30 -17.50
CA ASP A 142 20.26 15.70 -17.90
C ASP A 142 19.76 16.89 -17.08
N TRP A 143 20.03 16.89 -15.77
CA TRP A 143 19.71 18.02 -14.88
C TRP A 143 20.50 19.28 -15.26
N VAL A 144 21.81 19.15 -15.50
CA VAL A 144 22.66 20.26 -15.95
C VAL A 144 22.14 20.83 -17.26
N HIS A 145 21.83 20.00 -18.25
CA HIS A 145 21.31 20.44 -19.55
C HIS A 145 19.92 21.10 -19.43
N HIS A 146 19.00 20.55 -18.62
CA HIS A 146 17.69 21.14 -18.36
C HIS A 146 17.80 22.56 -17.78
N PHE A 147 18.65 22.73 -16.77
CA PHE A 147 18.83 24.02 -16.10
C PHE A 147 19.65 25.01 -16.92
N GLN A 148 20.67 24.58 -17.66
CA GLN A 148 21.37 25.44 -18.62
C GLN A 148 20.40 26.03 -19.65
N LYS A 149 19.49 25.21 -20.19
CA LYS A 149 18.46 25.66 -21.13
C LYS A 149 17.37 26.55 -20.51
N GLN A 150 17.20 26.54 -19.19
CA GLN A 150 16.34 27.49 -18.46
C GLN A 150 17.00 28.83 -18.16
N TRP A 151 18.34 28.86 -18.05
CA TRP A 151 19.10 30.06 -17.68
C TRP A 151 19.95 30.67 -18.82
N SER A 152 19.91 30.09 -20.02
CA SER A 152 20.37 30.75 -21.25
C SER A 152 19.34 31.79 -21.71
N LEU A 153 19.56 33.04 -21.29
CA LEU A 153 19.00 34.26 -21.89
C LEU A 153 19.94 34.79 -22.98
#